data_AF-A0A1S1WVF4-F1
#
_entry.id   AF-A0A1S1WVF4-F1
#
_cell.length_a   1.000
_cell.length_b   1.000
_cell.length_c   1.000
_cell.angle_alpha   90.00
_cell.angle_beta   90.00
_cell.angle_gamma   90.00
#
_symmetry.space_group_name_H-M   'P 1'
#
loop_
_entity.id
_entity.type
_entity.pdbx_description
1 polymer ?
#
loop_
_entity_poly.entity_id
_entity_poly.type
_entity_poly.pdbx_seq_one_letter_code
_entity_poly.pdbx_strand_id
1 'polypeptide(L)'
;MTKSSPETQRSRTFSWQDPHIGADAARGLSGLDYLLAMQEQRIPPPPVMEMMGFEFVRATPGAVEFAFLPHESHYNPIGTVHGGVISTLLDSAMGCSVQSLLPLGKGYTTLELKVNFVRAVTLASGRMRCHGTIIHSGGRMATAEGKLLDESGKLYAHTTTTCMIFDAPAR
;
A
#
# COMPACT_ATOMS: atom_id res chain seq x y z
N MET A 1 -42.08 24.54 -11.81
CA MET A 1 -41.23 23.34 -11.87
C MET A 1 -39.83 23.73 -11.41
N THR A 2 -39.57 23.62 -10.11
CA THR A 2 -38.26 23.86 -9.49
C THR A 2 -37.35 22.68 -9.86
N LYS A 3 -36.39 22.91 -10.76
CA LYS A 3 -35.29 21.95 -10.98
C LYS A 3 -34.51 21.87 -9.66
N SER A 4 -34.52 20.71 -9.00
CA SER A 4 -33.62 20.48 -7.86
C SER A 4 -32.18 20.64 -8.36
N SER A 5 -31.42 21.54 -7.72
CA SER A 5 -29.98 21.61 -7.96
C SER A 5 -29.38 20.22 -7.75
N PRO A 6 -28.45 19.76 -8.61
CA PRO A 6 -27.80 18.48 -8.41
C PRO A 6 -27.16 18.45 -7.02
N GLU A 7 -27.33 17.35 -6.28
CA GLU A 7 -26.70 17.17 -4.98
C GLU A 7 -25.19 17.31 -5.13
N THR A 8 -24.64 18.41 -4.60
CA THR A 8 -23.21 18.74 -4.66
C THR A 8 -22.41 18.06 -3.55
N GLN A 9 -23.10 17.57 -2.52
CA GLN A 9 -22.51 16.84 -1.41
C GLN A 9 -22.59 15.33 -1.66
N ARG A 10 -21.48 14.64 -1.44
CA ARG A 10 -21.36 13.19 -1.58
C ARG A 10 -20.66 12.63 -0.35
N SER A 11 -20.94 11.37 0.00
CA SER A 11 -20.35 10.69 1.16
C SER A 11 -19.89 9.28 0.81
N ARG A 12 -18.90 8.79 1.56
CA ARG A 12 -18.41 7.42 1.51
C ARG A 12 -18.14 6.96 2.93
N THR A 13 -18.55 5.74 3.25
CA THR A 13 -18.32 5.10 4.56
C THR A 13 -17.45 3.86 4.37
N PHE A 14 -16.62 3.56 5.35
CA PHE A 14 -15.80 2.34 5.41
C PHE A 14 -15.81 1.81 6.85
N SER A 15 -15.38 0.56 7.03
CA SER A 15 -15.28 -0.10 8.34
C SER A 15 -13.95 -0.83 8.41
N TRP A 16 -13.39 -0.96 9.61
CA TRP A 16 -12.12 -1.65 9.84
C TRP A 16 -12.20 -2.50 11.11
N GLN A 17 -11.30 -3.49 11.21
CA GLN A 17 -11.11 -4.27 12.42
C GLN A 17 -10.04 -3.64 13.32
N ASP A 18 -10.01 -4.02 14.60
CA ASP A 18 -9.00 -3.52 15.54
C ASP A 18 -7.57 -3.72 14.99
N PRO A 19 -6.79 -2.64 14.75
CA PRO A 19 -5.44 -2.75 14.19
C PRO A 19 -4.48 -3.55 15.07
N HIS A 20 -4.77 -3.72 16.37
CA HIS A 20 -3.94 -4.52 17.26
C HIS A 20 -3.98 -6.01 16.93
N ILE A 21 -5.02 -6.52 16.25
CA ILE A 21 -5.08 -7.93 15.83
C ILE A 21 -3.91 -8.25 14.89
N GLY A 22 -3.70 -7.41 13.88
CA GLY A 22 -2.57 -7.54 12.96
C GLY A 22 -1.23 -7.24 13.63
N ALA A 23 -1.15 -6.15 14.40
CA ALA A 23 0.09 -5.78 15.09
C ALA A 23 0.56 -6.87 16.07
N ASP A 24 -0.38 -7.55 16.73
CA ASP A 24 -0.09 -8.65 17.64
C ASP A 24 0.36 -9.92 16.91
N ALA A 25 -0.29 -10.26 15.80
CA ALA A 25 0.08 -11.41 14.98
C ALA A 25 1.47 -11.25 14.35
N ALA A 26 1.87 -10.04 13.98
CA ALA A 26 3.18 -9.73 13.40
C ALA A 26 4.35 -10.09 14.33
N ARG A 27 4.13 -10.16 15.65
CA ARG A 27 5.18 -10.54 16.62
C ARG A 27 5.48 -12.05 16.64
N GLY A 28 4.59 -12.88 16.09
CA GLY A 28 4.69 -14.34 16.13
C GLY A 28 4.96 -14.99 14.77
N LEU A 29 5.11 -14.22 13.69
CA LEU A 29 5.27 -14.73 12.33
C LEU A 29 6.55 -14.18 11.69
N SER A 30 7.11 -14.92 10.72
CA SER A 30 8.03 -14.31 9.77
C SER A 30 7.29 -13.27 8.93
N GLY A 31 8.01 -12.35 8.31
CA GLY A 31 7.37 -11.31 7.53
C GLY A 31 6.60 -11.86 6.32
N LEU A 32 7.09 -12.92 5.67
CA LEU A 32 6.34 -13.57 4.59
C LEU A 32 5.06 -14.27 5.11
N ASP A 33 5.17 -15.02 6.22
CA ASP A 33 4.01 -15.72 6.79
C ASP A 33 2.91 -14.76 7.22
N TYR A 34 3.29 -13.58 7.73
CA TYR A 34 2.34 -12.50 8.04
C TYR A 34 1.59 -12.01 6.80
N LEU A 35 2.32 -11.76 5.70
CA LEU A 35 1.72 -11.27 4.46
C LEU A 35 0.82 -12.34 3.80
N LEU A 36 1.22 -13.62 3.85
CA LEU A 36 0.38 -14.72 3.37
C LEU A 36 -0.87 -14.88 4.23
N ALA A 37 -0.76 -14.71 5.56
CA ALA A 37 -1.92 -14.72 6.44
C ALA A 37 -2.90 -13.58 6.16
N MET A 38 -2.40 -12.40 5.79
CA MET A 38 -3.24 -11.28 5.36
C MET A 38 -3.88 -11.56 3.99
N GLN A 39 -3.14 -12.13 3.03
CA GLN A 39 -3.66 -12.54 1.72
C GLN A 39 -4.77 -13.60 1.84
N GLU A 40 -4.62 -14.54 2.77
CA GLU A 40 -5.60 -15.60 3.09
C GLU A 40 -6.73 -15.11 4.02
N GLN A 41 -6.75 -13.82 4.37
CA GLN A 41 -7.74 -13.20 5.26
C GLN A 41 -7.80 -13.82 6.67
N ARG A 42 -6.74 -14.50 7.10
CA ARG A 42 -6.57 -14.96 8.50
C ARG A 42 -6.20 -13.81 9.43
N ILE A 43 -5.61 -12.74 8.89
CA ILE A 43 -5.32 -11.48 9.58
C ILE A 43 -6.03 -10.37 8.82
N PRO A 44 -6.71 -9.43 9.50
CA PRO A 44 -7.33 -8.30 8.82
C PRO A 44 -6.30 -7.38 8.17
N PRO A 45 -6.66 -6.72 7.05
CA PRO A 45 -5.80 -5.69 6.50
C PRO A 45 -5.69 -4.48 7.45
N PRO A 46 -4.60 -3.70 7.38
CA PRO A 46 -4.49 -2.44 8.10
C PRO A 46 -5.65 -1.48 7.77
N PRO A 47 -6.19 -0.72 8.75
CA PRO A 47 -7.32 0.21 8.52
C PRO A 47 -7.10 1.24 7.40
N VAL A 48 -5.85 1.64 7.15
CA VAL A 48 -5.52 2.56 6.05
C VAL A 48 -5.87 1.98 4.68
N MET A 49 -5.80 0.65 4.50
CA MET A 49 -6.18 -0.01 3.26
C MET A 49 -7.68 0.08 3.03
N GLU A 50 -8.49 -0.13 4.07
CA GLU A 50 -9.95 0.01 4.00
C GLU A 50 -10.35 1.45 3.69
N MET A 51 -9.73 2.41 4.38
CA MET A 51 -9.96 3.84 4.17
C MET A 51 -9.67 4.28 2.73
N MET A 52 -8.54 3.81 2.16
CA MET A 52 -8.10 4.19 0.82
C MET A 52 -8.63 3.29 -0.29
N GLY A 53 -9.26 2.15 0.03
CA GLY A 53 -9.69 1.15 -0.94
C GLY A 53 -8.53 0.42 -1.64
N PHE A 54 -7.48 0.09 -0.88
CA PHE A 54 -6.36 -0.72 -1.37
C PHE A 54 -6.64 -2.20 -1.17
N GLU A 55 -6.24 -3.01 -2.13
CA GLU A 55 -6.41 -4.46 -2.10
C GLU A 55 -5.03 -5.11 -2.10
N PHE A 56 -4.80 -6.04 -1.16
CA PHE A 56 -3.61 -6.87 -1.17
C PHE A 56 -3.81 -8.01 -2.16
N VAL A 57 -3.01 -8.06 -3.24
CA VAL A 57 -3.22 -9.03 -4.32
C VAL A 57 -2.36 -10.27 -4.09
N ARG A 58 -1.05 -10.09 -3.91
CA ARG A 58 -0.14 -11.21 -3.68
C ARG A 58 1.17 -10.81 -3.00
N ALA A 59 1.76 -11.76 -2.28
CA ALA A 59 3.13 -11.67 -1.78
C ALA A 59 3.99 -12.85 -2.22
N THR A 60 5.24 -12.57 -2.52
CA THR A 60 6.33 -13.53 -2.71
C THR A 60 7.60 -12.98 -2.04
N PRO A 61 8.64 -13.80 -1.79
CA PRO A 61 9.90 -13.29 -1.25
C PRO A 61 10.46 -12.14 -2.10
N GLY A 62 10.54 -10.95 -1.50
CA GLY A 62 11.09 -9.73 -2.10
C GLY A 62 10.17 -9.00 -3.08
N ALA A 63 8.93 -9.44 -3.30
CA ALA A 63 8.01 -8.77 -4.23
C ALA A 63 6.54 -8.90 -3.81
N VAL A 64 5.83 -7.78 -3.85
CA VAL A 64 4.42 -7.67 -3.45
C VAL A 64 3.62 -6.88 -4.48
N GLU A 65 2.36 -7.26 -4.65
CA GLU A 65 1.41 -6.57 -5.51
C GLU A 65 0.17 -6.14 -4.73
N PHE A 66 -0.22 -4.89 -4.96
CA PHE A 66 -1.49 -4.33 -4.53
C PHE A 66 -2.29 -3.89 -5.75
N ALA A 67 -3.60 -3.78 -5.57
CA ALA A 67 -4.48 -3.12 -6.51
C ALA A 67 -5.21 -1.95 -5.86
N PHE A 68 -5.62 -1.00 -6.70
CA PHE A 68 -6.31 0.21 -6.28
C PHE A 68 -7.28 0.64 -7.36
N LEU A 69 -8.56 0.79 -7.00
CA LEU A 69 -9.54 1.45 -7.86
C LEU A 69 -9.68 2.91 -7.41
N PRO A 70 -9.28 3.90 -8.22
CA PRO A 70 -9.46 5.30 -7.91
C PRO A 70 -10.92 5.62 -7.61
N HIS A 71 -11.13 6.45 -6.60
CA HIS A 71 -12.44 6.98 -6.24
C HIS A 71 -12.33 8.50 -6.15
N GLU A 72 -13.42 9.21 -6.44
CA GLU A 72 -13.45 10.67 -6.42
C GLU A 72 -13.14 11.27 -5.04
N SER A 73 -13.42 10.54 -3.96
CA SER A 73 -13.04 10.95 -2.60
C SER A 73 -11.53 11.01 -2.39
N HIS A 74 -10.72 10.47 -3.31
CA HIS A 74 -9.26 10.55 -3.27
C HIS A 74 -8.73 11.78 -4.02
N TYR A 75 -9.61 12.58 -4.63
CA TYR A 75 -9.18 13.68 -5.48
C TYR A 75 -8.60 14.85 -4.68
N ASN A 76 -7.60 15.49 -5.26
CA ASN A 76 -7.08 16.78 -4.85
C ASN A 76 -7.88 17.93 -5.52
N PRO A 77 -7.62 19.20 -5.14
CA PRO A 77 -8.34 20.35 -5.70
C PRO A 77 -8.21 20.55 -7.22
N ILE A 78 -7.23 19.92 -7.88
CA ILE A 78 -7.04 20.01 -9.33
C ILE A 78 -7.74 18.87 -10.09
N GLY A 79 -8.56 18.05 -9.42
CA GLY A 79 -9.44 17.07 -10.07
C GLY A 79 -8.77 15.74 -10.42
N THR A 80 -7.74 15.34 -9.68
CA THR A 80 -7.00 14.07 -9.88
C THR A 80 -6.73 13.42 -8.53
N VAL A 81 -6.46 12.11 -8.48
CA VAL A 81 -6.10 11.45 -7.22
C VAL A 81 -4.91 12.16 -6.58
N HIS A 82 -5.03 12.47 -5.29
CA HIS A 82 -4.00 13.14 -4.52
C HIS A 82 -2.71 12.32 -4.52
N GLY A 83 -1.56 12.98 -4.76
CA GLY A 83 -0.25 12.30 -4.79
C GLY A 83 0.04 11.52 -3.52
N GLY A 84 -0.39 12.02 -2.35
CA GLY A 84 -0.31 11.30 -1.08
C GLY A 84 -1.00 9.94 -1.04
N VAL A 85 -2.17 9.77 -1.70
CA VAL A 85 -2.84 8.46 -1.78
C VAL A 85 -2.01 7.47 -2.59
N ILE A 86 -1.48 7.93 -3.73
CA ILE A 86 -0.57 7.14 -4.58
C ILE A 86 0.71 6.79 -3.81
N SER A 87 1.28 7.75 -3.07
CA SER A 87 2.47 7.54 -2.25
C SER A 87 2.23 6.51 -1.15
N THR A 88 1.07 6.54 -0.46
CA THR A 88 0.73 5.53 0.57
C THR A 88 0.62 4.13 -0.01
N LEU A 89 0.05 3.98 -1.21
CA LEU A 89 -0.02 2.69 -1.90
C LEU A 89 1.37 2.17 -2.28
N LEU A 90 2.24 3.06 -2.79
CA LEU A 90 3.61 2.74 -3.18
C LEU A 90 4.48 2.38 -1.97
N ASP A 91 4.37 3.14 -0.87
CA ASP A 91 5.04 2.86 0.40
C ASP A 91 4.62 1.51 0.98
N SER A 92 3.31 1.23 0.99
CA SER A 92 2.77 -0.09 1.41
C SER A 92 3.39 -1.24 0.60
N ALA A 93 3.43 -1.12 -0.72
CA ALA A 93 3.97 -2.16 -1.59
C ALA A 93 5.46 -2.44 -1.35
N MET A 94 6.27 -1.38 -1.22
CA MET A 94 7.70 -1.52 -0.96
C MET A 94 8.00 -1.99 0.45
N GLY A 95 7.30 -1.45 1.46
CA GLY A 95 7.41 -1.88 2.84
C GLY A 95 7.10 -3.37 2.98
N CYS A 96 6.00 -3.83 2.38
CA CYS A 96 5.67 -5.27 2.37
C CYS A 96 6.71 -6.09 1.58
N SER A 97 7.32 -5.53 0.53
CA SER A 97 8.41 -6.21 -0.19
C SER A 97 9.64 -6.40 0.71
N VAL A 98 10.01 -5.41 1.52
CA VAL A 98 11.05 -5.56 2.57
C VAL A 98 10.60 -6.57 3.62
N GLN A 99 9.38 -6.42 4.14
CA GLN A 99 8.82 -7.31 5.16
C GLN A 99 8.88 -8.78 4.75
N SER A 100 8.57 -9.09 3.49
CA SER A 100 8.56 -10.47 2.98
C SER A 100 9.89 -11.23 3.08
N LEU A 101 11.01 -10.53 3.34
CA LEU A 101 12.33 -11.11 3.53
C LEU A 101 12.77 -11.16 5.00
N LEU A 102 11.98 -10.59 5.92
CA LEU A 102 12.34 -10.51 7.32
C LEU A 102 12.04 -11.83 8.05
N PRO A 103 13.02 -12.40 8.78
CA PRO A 103 12.77 -13.52 9.66
C PRO A 103 11.93 -13.08 10.86
N LEU A 104 11.38 -14.06 11.59
CA LEU A 104 10.71 -13.81 12.88
C LEU A 104 11.63 -13.01 13.82
N GLY A 105 11.04 -12.08 14.57
CA GLY A 105 11.77 -11.23 15.52
C GLY A 105 12.47 -10.03 14.88
N LYS A 106 12.25 -9.77 13.58
CA LYS A 106 12.69 -8.55 12.91
C LYS A 106 11.52 -7.65 12.55
N GLY A 107 11.72 -6.35 12.73
CA GLY A 107 10.84 -5.30 12.27
C GLY A 107 11.55 -4.37 11.28
N TYR A 108 10.78 -3.50 10.65
CA TYR A 108 11.32 -2.44 9.80
C TYR A 108 10.52 -1.15 9.95
N THR A 109 11.13 -0.04 9.53
CA THR A 109 10.44 1.25 9.36
C THR A 109 10.98 1.99 8.14
N THR A 110 10.12 2.72 7.44
CA THR A 110 10.51 3.57 6.31
C THR A 110 11.30 4.77 6.82
N LEU A 111 12.51 4.98 6.28
CA LEU A 111 13.36 6.14 6.55
C LEU A 111 13.20 7.24 5.51
N GLU A 112 13.04 6.84 4.25
CA GLU A 112 13.00 7.74 3.10
C GLU A 112 12.09 7.16 2.04
N LEU A 113 11.40 8.05 1.32
CA LEU A 113 10.51 7.70 0.22
C LEU A 113 10.60 8.78 -0.86
N LYS A 114 11.01 8.41 -2.06
CA LYS A 114 11.02 9.29 -3.24
C LYS A 114 10.03 8.78 -4.28
N VAL A 115 8.96 9.54 -4.50
CA VAL A 115 7.96 9.24 -5.52
C VAL A 115 8.10 10.19 -6.71
N ASN A 116 8.07 9.64 -7.92
CA ASN A 116 8.04 10.38 -9.17
C ASN A 116 6.70 10.12 -9.85
N PHE A 117 5.93 11.18 -10.06
CA PHE A 117 4.63 11.11 -10.73
C PHE A 117 4.82 11.33 -12.23
N VAL A 118 4.37 10.38 -13.03
CA VAL A 118 4.49 10.40 -14.49
C VAL A 118 3.17 10.83 -15.13
N ARG A 119 2.03 10.41 -14.56
CA ARG A 119 0.69 10.67 -15.09
C ARG A 119 -0.32 10.88 -13.98
N ALA A 120 -1.31 11.72 -14.26
CA ALA A 120 -2.45 11.91 -13.37
C ALA A 120 -3.31 10.64 -13.31
N VAL A 121 -3.66 10.20 -12.10
CA VAL A 121 -4.64 9.13 -11.89
C VAL A 121 -6.02 9.77 -11.73
N THR A 122 -7.00 9.24 -12.46
CA THR A 122 -8.41 9.67 -12.42
C THR A 122 -9.31 8.43 -12.42
N LEU A 123 -10.62 8.61 -12.23
CA LEU A 123 -11.62 7.54 -12.38
C LEU A 123 -11.50 6.83 -13.75
N ALA A 124 -11.19 7.58 -14.81
CA ALA A 124 -11.00 7.04 -16.16
C ALA A 124 -9.72 6.21 -16.33
N SER A 125 -8.80 6.25 -15.35
CA SER A 125 -7.59 5.40 -15.37
C SER A 125 -7.91 3.93 -15.10
N GLY A 126 -9.12 3.64 -14.59
CA GLY A 126 -9.53 2.27 -14.26
C GLY A 126 -8.77 1.71 -13.06
N ARG A 127 -8.74 0.38 -12.95
CA ARG A 127 -8.05 -0.32 -11.87
C ARG A 127 -6.53 -0.21 -12.06
N MET A 128 -5.85 0.19 -11.01
CA MET A 128 -4.40 0.36 -10.96
C MET A 128 -3.76 -0.84 -10.27
N ARG A 129 -2.58 -1.24 -10.74
CA ARG A 129 -1.71 -2.24 -10.10
C ARG A 129 -0.45 -1.57 -9.56
N CYS A 130 -0.14 -1.80 -8.30
CA CYS A 130 1.07 -1.32 -7.65
C CYS A 130 1.98 -2.51 -7.36
N HIS A 131 3.18 -2.49 -7.92
CA HIS A 131 4.19 -3.52 -7.70
C HIS A 131 5.31 -2.94 -6.84
N GLY A 132 5.68 -3.63 -5.78
CA GLY A 132 6.90 -3.39 -5.01
C GLY A 132 7.89 -4.52 -5.25
N THR A 133 9.19 -4.20 -5.29
CA THR A 133 10.26 -5.19 -5.44
C THR A 133 11.51 -4.74 -4.70
N ILE A 134 12.16 -5.67 -4.01
CA ILE A 134 13.41 -5.43 -3.32
C ILE A 134 14.53 -5.08 -4.32
N ILE A 135 15.33 -4.07 -4.00
CA ILE A 135 16.59 -3.78 -4.70
C ILE A 135 17.74 -4.43 -3.94
N HIS A 136 17.79 -4.21 -2.62
CA HIS A 136 18.84 -4.73 -1.74
C HIS A 136 18.27 -4.96 -0.33
N SER A 137 18.72 -6.02 0.33
CA SER A 137 18.38 -6.30 1.73
C SER A 137 19.62 -6.70 2.51
N GLY A 138 20.03 -5.86 3.45
CA GLY A 138 21.13 -6.11 4.38
C GLY A 138 20.63 -6.31 5.82
N GLY A 139 21.55 -6.40 6.78
CA GLY A 139 21.19 -6.66 8.19
C GLY A 139 20.53 -5.50 8.94
N ARG A 140 20.74 -4.26 8.49
CA ARG A 140 20.25 -3.02 9.15
C ARG A 140 19.43 -2.11 8.23
N MET A 141 19.55 -2.31 6.92
CA MET A 141 18.89 -1.48 5.93
C MET A 141 18.45 -2.34 4.76
N ALA A 142 17.34 -1.96 4.15
CA ALA A 142 16.87 -2.50 2.88
C ALA A 142 16.41 -1.36 1.99
N THR A 143 16.51 -1.56 0.68
CA THR A 143 15.97 -0.65 -0.34
C THR A 143 15.05 -1.42 -1.27
N ALA A 144 14.00 -0.75 -1.73
CA ALA A 144 13.04 -1.31 -2.66
C ALA A 144 12.63 -0.25 -3.68
N GLU A 145 12.15 -0.71 -4.83
CA GLU A 145 11.46 0.13 -5.82
C GLU A 145 10.01 -0.29 -5.96
N GLY A 146 9.21 0.62 -6.51
CA GLY A 146 7.83 0.32 -6.84
C GLY A 146 7.32 1.08 -8.06
N LYS A 147 6.28 0.55 -8.68
CA LYS A 147 5.65 1.09 -9.90
C LYS A 147 4.14 0.99 -9.79
N LEU A 148 3.45 2.08 -10.13
CA LEU A 148 2.00 2.11 -10.32
C LEU A 148 1.70 2.06 -11.82
N LEU A 149 0.96 1.03 -12.24
CA LEU A 149 0.61 0.76 -13.63
C LEU A 149 -0.91 0.70 -13.80
N ASP A 150 -1.43 1.01 -14.99
CA ASP A 150 -2.80 0.62 -15.36
C ASP A 150 -2.85 -0.83 -15.88
N GLU A 151 -4.04 -1.29 -16.26
CA GLU A 151 -4.23 -2.64 -16.81
C GLU A 151 -3.47 -2.87 -18.13
N SER A 152 -3.25 -1.81 -18.92
CA SER A 152 -2.48 -1.83 -20.17
C SER A 152 -0.96 -1.81 -19.96
N GLY A 153 -0.49 -1.67 -18.71
CA GLY A 153 0.93 -1.60 -18.37
C GLY A 153 1.54 -0.20 -18.47
N LYS A 154 0.73 0.85 -18.62
CA LYS A 154 1.23 2.23 -18.69
C LYS A 154 1.64 2.71 -17.31
N LEU A 155 2.79 3.37 -17.22
CA LEU A 155 3.35 3.86 -15.96
C LEU A 155 2.69 5.17 -15.47
N TYR A 156 2.22 5.21 -14.23
CA TYR A 156 1.64 6.40 -13.62
C TYR A 156 2.54 7.03 -12.56
N ALA A 157 3.24 6.21 -11.78
CA ALA A 157 4.23 6.66 -10.82
C ALA A 157 5.28 5.57 -10.60
N HIS A 158 6.49 5.98 -10.21
CA HIS A 158 7.52 5.07 -9.74
C HIS A 158 8.24 5.64 -8.54
N THR A 159 8.76 4.75 -7.71
CA THR A 159 9.26 5.09 -6.38
C THR A 159 10.50 4.31 -6.01
N THR A 160 11.25 4.84 -5.06
CA THR A 160 12.29 4.13 -4.31
C THR A 160 12.10 4.43 -2.82
N THR A 161 12.52 3.50 -1.96
CA THR A 161 12.55 3.71 -0.51
C THR A 161 13.80 3.12 0.12
N THR A 162 14.16 3.66 1.27
CA THR A 162 15.05 3.03 2.24
C THR A 162 14.29 2.70 3.51
N CYS A 163 14.42 1.46 3.98
CA CYS A 163 13.91 1.02 5.27
C CYS A 163 15.05 0.70 6.23
N MET A 164 14.89 1.03 7.52
CA MET A 164 15.73 0.50 8.59
C MET A 164 15.17 -0.83 9.07
N ILE A 165 16.03 -1.82 9.28
CA ILE A 165 15.70 -3.11 9.88
C ILE A 165 16.23 -3.14 11.32
N PHE A 166 15.42 -3.62 12.24
CA PHE A 166 15.75 -3.70 13.67
C PHE A 166 15.19 -4.97 14.31
N ASP A 167 15.72 -5.31 15.48
CA ASP A 167 15.15 -6.37 16.32
C ASP A 167 13.80 -5.91 16.86
N ALA A 168 12.76 -6.67 16.55
CA ALA A 168 11.45 -6.49 17.14
C ALA A 168 11.36 -7.37 18.40
N PRO A 169 10.82 -6.87 19.53
CA PRO A 169 10.66 -7.68 20.73
C PRO A 169 9.88 -8.96 20.41
N ALA A 170 10.49 -10.11 20.66
CA ALA A 170 9.75 -11.36 20.75
C ALA A 170 8.86 -11.31 22.00
N ARG A 171 7.69 -11.96 21.93
CA ARG A 171 6.87 -12.19 23.12
C ARG A 171 7.59 -13.11 24.12
#